data_AF-A0A3D2JEB2-F1
#
_entry.id   AF-A0A3D2JEB2-F1
#
_cell.length_a   1.000
_cell.length_b   1.000
_cell.length_c   1.000
_cell.angle_alpha   90.00
_cell.angle_beta   90.00
_cell.angle_gamma   90.00
#
_symmetry.space_group_name_H-M   'P 1'
#
loop_
_entity.id
_entity.type
_entity.pdbx_description
1 polymer ?
#
loop_
_entity_poly.entity_id
_entity_poly.type
_entity_poly.pdbx_seq_one_letter_code
_entity_poly.pdbx_strand_id
1 'polypeptide(L)'
;MVRQMLFLDPPAHGRVRGLASKAFTPRRVERLRSHIQDITNSLLDAVQNKGSMDVIADLAYPLPAIVTAEMLGVPTSDYPQLIRWSADFAQVLG
;
A
#
# COMPACT_ATOMS: atom_id res chain seq x y z
N MET A 1 -19.59 13.50 4.90
CA MET A 1 -18.13 13.36 4.65
C MET A 1 -17.56 12.47 5.74
N VAL A 2 -16.81 11.41 5.39
CA VAL A 2 -16.23 10.49 6.38
C VAL A 2 -15.20 11.27 7.22
N ARG A 3 -15.29 11.20 8.55
CA ARG A 3 -14.26 11.77 9.45
C ARG A 3 -12.98 10.95 9.34
N GLN A 4 -12.10 11.31 8.41
CA GLN A 4 -10.78 10.69 8.31
C GLN A 4 -9.82 11.24 9.36
N MET A 5 -8.94 10.38 9.87
CA MET A 5 -7.92 10.73 10.87
C MET A 5 -7.05 11.93 10.45
N LEU A 6 -6.77 12.05 9.14
CA LEU A 6 -5.94 13.13 8.56
C LEU A 6 -6.48 14.54 8.86
N PHE A 7 -7.80 14.70 9.04
CA PHE A 7 -8.46 16.00 9.21
C PHE A 7 -9.01 16.22 10.62
N LEU A 8 -8.51 15.47 11.61
CA LEU A 8 -8.93 15.62 13.00
C LEU A 8 -7.84 16.32 13.81
N ASP A 9 -8.25 17.18 14.74
CA ASP A 9 -7.38 17.74 15.77
C ASP A 9 -7.36 16.87 17.05
N PRO A 10 -6.39 17.08 17.97
CA PRO A 10 -6.48 16.54 19.32
C PRO A 10 -7.79 16.96 20.04
N PRO A 11 -8.39 16.10 20.87
CA PRO A 11 -7.95 14.73 21.21
C PRO A 11 -8.45 13.67 20.21
N ALA A 12 -9.30 14.02 19.25
CA ALA A 12 -9.94 13.09 18.34
C ALA A 12 -8.93 12.35 17.42
N HIS A 13 -7.92 13.06 16.91
CA HIS A 13 -6.82 12.47 16.15
C HIS A 13 -6.12 11.35 16.91
N GLY A 14 -5.70 11.63 18.15
CA GLY A 14 -4.98 10.66 18.99
C GLY A 14 -5.79 9.40 19.25
N ARG A 15 -7.10 9.55 19.47
CA ARG A 15 -8.02 8.41 19.66
C ARG A 15 -8.07 7.48 18.45
N VAL A 16 -8.22 8.03 17.24
CA VAL A 16 -8.29 7.22 16.00
C VAL A 16 -6.92 6.63 15.66
N ARG A 17 -5.85 7.43 15.79
CA ARG A 17 -4.47 6.97 15.55
C ARG A 17 -4.08 5.82 16.47
N GLY A 18 -4.45 5.89 17.75
CA GLY A 18 -4.18 4.83 18.72
C GLY A 18 -4.81 3.47 18.35
N LEU A 19 -5.92 3.46 17.62
CA LEU A 19 -6.51 2.23 17.09
C LEU A 19 -5.73 1.73 15.87
N ALA A 20 -5.47 2.61 14.90
CA ALA A 20 -4.78 2.25 13.66
C ALA A 20 -3.33 1.79 13.90
N SER A 21 -2.58 2.46 14.77
CA SER A 21 -1.16 2.16 15.03
C SER A 21 -0.90 0.74 15.54
N LYS A 22 -1.91 0.06 16.11
CA LYS A 22 -1.80 -1.35 16.53
C LYS A 22 -1.55 -2.31 15.35
N ALA A 23 -1.96 -1.92 14.14
CA ALA A 23 -1.70 -2.68 12.92
C ALA A 23 -0.28 -2.43 12.36
N PHE A 24 0.35 -1.31 12.72
CA PHE A 24 1.64 -0.84 12.17
C PHE A 24 2.77 -0.82 13.21
N THR A 25 2.79 -1.78 14.14
CA THR A 25 3.89 -1.88 15.10
C THR A 25 5.19 -2.35 14.41
N PRO A 26 6.39 -2.01 14.93
CA PRO A 26 7.65 -2.44 14.31
C PRO A 26 7.72 -3.95 14.08
N ARG A 27 7.24 -4.76 15.03
CA ARG A 27 7.18 -6.22 14.90
C ARG A 27 6.23 -6.68 13.78
N ARG A 28 5.11 -5.99 13.55
CA ARG A 28 4.19 -6.32 12.45
C ARG A 28 4.78 -5.93 11.10
N VAL A 29 5.40 -4.76 11.01
CA VAL A 29 6.08 -4.30 9.79
C VAL A 29 7.24 -5.23 9.44
N GLU A 30 8.05 -5.65 10.41
CA GLU A 30 9.16 -6.56 10.17
C GLU A 30 8.71 -7.93 9.64
N ARG A 31 7.53 -8.41 10.04
CA ARG A 31 6.94 -9.64 9.48
C ARG A 31 6.57 -9.53 8.00
N LEU A 32 6.45 -8.31 7.46
CA LEU A 32 6.21 -8.10 6.03
C LEU A 32 7.51 -8.18 5.21
N ARG A 33 8.69 -8.16 5.82
CA ARG A 33 9.98 -8.08 5.10
C ARG A 33 10.14 -9.18 4.05
N SER A 34 10.03 -10.45 4.46
CA SER A 34 10.20 -11.58 3.53
C SER A 34 9.15 -11.55 2.43
N HIS A 35 7.92 -11.19 2.78
CA HIS A 35 6.82 -11.17 1.84
C HIS A 35 6.95 -10.04 0.80
N ILE A 36 7.36 -8.84 1.22
CA ILE A 36 7.70 -7.73 0.31
C ILE A 36 8.85 -8.12 -0.63
N GLN A 37 9.84 -8.87 -0.12
CA GLN A 37 10.92 -9.39 -0.95
C GLN A 37 10.39 -10.38 -2.00
N ASP A 38 9.48 -11.28 -1.63
CA ASP A 38 8.88 -12.26 -2.56
C ASP A 38 8.07 -11.57 -3.67
N ILE A 39 7.28 -10.55 -3.31
CA ILE A 39 6.55 -9.73 -4.29
C ILE A 39 7.54 -9.00 -5.22
N THR A 40 8.60 -8.42 -4.64
CA THR A 40 9.63 -7.72 -5.42
C THR A 40 10.30 -8.66 -6.42
N ASN A 41 10.72 -9.85 -5.99
CA ASN A 41 11.32 -10.86 -6.85
C ASN A 41 10.37 -11.24 -7.99
N SER A 42 9.10 -11.50 -7.68
CA SER A 42 8.09 -11.88 -8.68
C SER A 42 7.89 -10.80 -9.76
N LEU A 43 7.92 -9.52 -9.37
CA LEU A 43 7.82 -8.39 -10.31
C LEU A 43 9.06 -8.29 -11.20
N LEU A 44 10.26 -8.53 -10.66
CA LEU A 44 11.51 -8.53 -11.42
C LEU A 44 11.59 -9.72 -12.39
N ASP A 45 11.19 -10.92 -11.94
CA ASP A 45 11.16 -12.13 -12.76
C ASP A 45 10.26 -11.95 -13.99
N ALA A 46 9.15 -11.22 -13.86
CA ALA A 46 8.19 -10.96 -14.95
C ALA A 46 8.77 -10.10 -16.10
N VAL A 47 9.81 -9.31 -15.83
CA VAL A 47 10.46 -8.45 -16.84
C VAL A 47 11.85 -8.91 -17.25
N GLN A 48 12.46 -9.84 -16.51
CA GLN A 48 13.82 -10.31 -16.75
C GLN A 48 14.07 -10.74 -18.20
N ASN A 49 13.16 -11.53 -18.79
CA ASN A 49 13.29 -12.02 -20.16
C ASN A 49 13.15 -10.94 -21.24
N LYS A 50 12.60 -9.77 -20.90
CA LYS A 50 12.46 -8.63 -21.84
C LYS A 50 13.78 -7.89 -22.04
N GLY A 51 14.74 -8.04 -21.11
CA GLY A 51 16.03 -7.34 -21.14
C GLY A 51 15.94 -5.83 -20.85
N SER A 52 14.75 -5.32 -20.52
CA SER A 52 14.48 -3.93 -20.15
C SER A 52 13.28 -3.85 -19.21
N MET A 53 13.17 -2.74 -18.46
CA MET A 53 12.07 -2.49 -17.53
C MET A 53 11.73 -1.00 -17.44
N ASP A 54 10.45 -0.69 -17.23
CA ASP A 54 10.00 0.58 -16.70
C ASP A 54 9.89 0.45 -15.18
N VAL A 55 10.82 1.05 -14.44
CA VAL A 55 10.86 0.96 -12.97
C VAL A 55 9.57 1.43 -12.31
N ILE A 56 8.88 2.39 -12.92
CA ILE A 56 7.63 2.92 -12.37
C ILE A 56 6.48 1.95 -12.63
N ALA A 57 6.26 1.58 -13.88
CA ALA A 57 5.13 0.74 -14.28
C ALA A 57 5.29 -0.71 -13.81
N ASP A 58 6.51 -1.26 -13.88
CA ASP A 58 6.78 -2.68 -13.62
C ASP A 58 7.09 -2.96 -12.13
N LEU A 59 7.47 -1.96 -11.32
CA LEU A 59 7.87 -2.18 -9.92
C LEU A 59 7.24 -1.19 -8.92
N ALA A 60 7.45 0.11 -9.10
CA ALA A 60 7.11 1.10 -8.08
C ALA A 60 5.59 1.26 -7.87
N TYR A 61 4.78 1.13 -8.92
CA TYR A 61 3.32 1.13 -8.78
C TYR A 61 2.75 -0.18 -8.23
N PRO A 62 3.10 -1.36 -8.77
CA PRO A 62 2.49 -2.61 -8.31
C PRO A 62 2.87 -2.97 -6.87
N LEU A 63 4.14 -2.82 -6.48
CA LEU A 63 4.65 -3.29 -5.20
C LEU A 63 3.87 -2.78 -3.97
N PRO A 64 3.76 -1.46 -3.72
CA PRO A 64 3.02 -0.96 -2.56
C PRO A 64 1.51 -1.25 -2.64
N ALA A 65 0.95 -1.31 -3.85
CA ALA A 65 -0.48 -1.59 -4.03
C ALA A 65 -0.83 -3.04 -3.68
N ILE A 66 0.02 -4.00 -4.09
CA ILE A 66 -0.13 -5.42 -3.74
C ILE A 66 -0.01 -5.60 -2.23
N VAL A 67 1.02 -5.02 -1.61
CA VAL A 67 1.21 -5.09 -0.15
C VAL A 67 0.01 -4.50 0.59
N THR A 68 -0.53 -3.37 0.11
CA THR A 68 -1.72 -2.74 0.70
C THR A 68 -2.97 -3.62 0.55
N ALA A 69 -3.18 -4.25 -0.61
CA ALA A 69 -4.29 -5.17 -0.83
C ALA A 69 -4.30 -6.30 0.20
N GLU A 70 -3.13 -6.90 0.46
CA GLU A 70 -3.00 -7.98 1.45
C GLU A 70 -3.24 -7.50 2.88
N MET A 71 -2.72 -6.31 3.21
CA MET A 71 -2.96 -5.71 4.52
C MET A 71 -4.44 -5.42 4.76
N LEU A 72 -5.20 -5.11 3.71
CA LEU A 72 -6.66 -4.92 3.74
C LEU A 72 -7.43 -6.24 3.69
N GLY A 73 -6.77 -7.36 3.40
CA GLY A 73 -7.41 -8.66 3.23
C GLY A 73 -8.24 -8.81 1.96
N VAL A 74 -7.94 -8.02 0.92
CA VAL A 74 -8.63 -8.08 -0.38
C VAL A 74 -7.77 -8.84 -1.41
N PRO A 75 -8.35 -9.35 -2.51
CA PRO A 75 -7.60 -10.04 -3.55
C PRO A 75 -6.47 -9.15 -4.12
N THR A 76 -5.26 -9.68 -4.20
CA THR A 76 -4.10 -8.94 -4.73
C THR A 76 -4.26 -8.60 -6.21
N SER A 77 -5.03 -9.38 -6.98
CA SER A 77 -5.41 -9.08 -8.36
C SER A 77 -6.08 -7.72 -8.54
N ASP A 78 -6.67 -7.19 -7.48
CA ASP A 78 -7.43 -5.94 -7.50
C ASP A 78 -6.54 -4.72 -7.25
N TYR A 79 -5.21 -4.90 -7.07
CA TYR A 79 -4.26 -3.81 -6.89
C TYR A 79 -4.37 -2.69 -7.96
N PRO A 80 -4.65 -2.96 -9.27
CA PRO A 80 -4.81 -1.88 -10.24
C PRO A 80 -6.03 -1.02 -9.95
N GLN A 81 -7.08 -1.59 -9.37
CA GLN A 81 -8.27 -0.86 -8.96
C GLN A 81 -8.00 -0.02 -7.71
N LEU A 82 -7.25 -0.56 -6.73
CA LEU A 82 -6.79 0.19 -5.56
C LEU A 82 -5.98 1.42 -5.97
N ILE A 83 -5.03 1.28 -6.91
CA ILE A 83 -4.25 2.41 -7.44
C ILE A 83 -5.17 3.49 -8.01
N ARG A 84 -6.15 3.11 -8.85
CA ARG A 84 -7.09 4.07 -9.46
C ARG A 84 -7.89 4.82 -8.39
N TRP A 85 -8.50 4.11 -7.46
CA TRP A 85 -9.28 4.73 -6.39
C TRP A 85 -8.42 5.63 -5.49
N SER A 86 -7.19 5.23 -5.18
CA SER A 86 -6.26 6.07 -4.42
C SER A 86 -5.88 7.33 -5.18
N ALA A 87 -5.66 7.25 -6.50
CA ALA A 87 -5.37 8.41 -7.33
C ALA A 87 -6.58 9.36 -7.42
N ASP A 88 -7.79 8.83 -7.64
CA ASP A 88 -9.02 9.62 -7.66
C ASP A 88 -9.27 10.29 -6.31
N PHE A 89 -9.05 9.58 -5.21
CA PHE A 89 -9.18 10.12 -3.86
C PHE A 89 -8.12 11.19 -3.58
N ALA A 90 -6.88 11.02 -4.05
CA ALA A 90 -5.80 11.98 -3.84
C ALA A 90 -6.14 13.35 -4.45
N GLN A 91 -6.87 13.42 -5.56
CA GLN A 91 -7.34 14.68 -6.15
C GLN A 91 -8.26 15.48 -5.21
N VAL A 92 -8.90 14.82 -4.23
CA VAL A 92 -9.73 15.47 -3.21
C VAL A 92 -8.87 16.12 -2.11
N LEU A 93 -7.61 15.71 -1.96
CA LEU A 93 -6.70 16.21 -0.94
C LEU A 93 -5.97 17.51 -1.35
N GLY A 94 -6.06 17.91 -2.62
CA GLY A 94 -5.32 19.04 -3.20
C GLY A 94 -3.98 18.60 -3.74
#